data_AF-A0A7G8D973-F1
#
_entry.id   AF-A0A7G8D973-F1
#
_cell.length_a   1.000
_cell.length_b   1.000
_cell.length_c   1.000
_cell.angle_alpha   90.00
_cell.angle_beta   90.00
_cell.angle_gamma   90.00
#
_symmetry.space_group_name_H-M   'P 1'
#
loop_
_entity.id
_entity.type
_entity.pdbx_description
1 polymer ?
#
loop_
_entity_poly.entity_id
_entity_poly.type
_entity_poly.pdbx_seq_one_letter_code
_entity_poly.pdbx_strand_id
1 'polypeptide(L)'
;MDNGIQLSPWQRKVAGLLQSVDELNTLVLAGGRGGGKSILLVWIIVYYMLLYGEKFNGVLIRADLAGLQKLETLLIEQIMRMMPGSRYLKAKRRWTASNGATLQLIHMDGNDGFNKIQGEDLNFCGWDELGQEADPHVVLRVRSSMRSTDPTCPPKFIATANPLGPGSWWIRDYIVTKAMPNRIFTCEFFGAQPAVWIKSTLRDNPYLSNPDQYEKELRASCFGDESKIAAEVLGEWGQVTAGFFGSCLSIERSMLPRDFQIPWYPDKSGSFTEKTKAHWCWIGGDWGTASPACVVLMCQIQEPIMVGERHIARGSWVCVDEEYVCSIQPDGSKEWNRGDRSLTAPQFVERVKKLYIRNGFTDWVIPPRRVIMDSAVTAQLGFGGHSDPVTLSTEFKKYGW
;
A
#
# COMPACT_ATOMS: atom_id res chain seq x y z
N MET A 1 8.82 -4.56 43.96
CA MET A 1 9.68 -4.55 42.75
C MET A 1 9.20 -3.39 41.90
N ASP A 2 10.13 -2.56 41.45
CA ASP A 2 9.78 -1.32 40.75
C ASP A 2 9.32 -1.66 39.32
N ASN A 3 8.00 -1.72 39.09
CA ASN A 3 7.38 -2.18 37.84
C ASN A 3 7.44 -1.12 36.71
N GLY A 4 8.56 -0.41 36.56
CA GLY A 4 8.76 0.53 35.45
C GLY A 4 8.94 -0.21 34.12
N ILE A 5 8.54 0.38 32.99
CA ILE A 5 8.94 -0.15 31.68
C ILE A 5 10.46 -0.04 31.58
N GLN A 6 11.13 -1.19 31.66
CA GLN A 6 12.54 -1.28 31.36
C GLN A 6 12.69 -1.39 29.83
N LEU A 7 13.48 -0.50 29.24
CA LEU A 7 13.76 -0.58 27.81
C LEU A 7 14.78 -1.68 27.52
N SER A 8 14.53 -2.46 26.46
CA SER A 8 15.50 -3.42 25.94
C SER A 8 16.80 -2.75 25.45
N PRO A 9 17.91 -3.48 25.26
CA PRO A 9 19.12 -2.93 24.67
C PRO A 9 18.88 -2.24 23.32
N TRP A 10 18.06 -2.85 22.45
CA TRP A 10 17.67 -2.26 21.17
C TRP A 10 16.88 -0.96 21.38
N GLN A 11 15.87 -0.97 22.25
CA GLN A 11 15.06 0.21 22.55
C GLN A 11 15.89 1.36 23.12
N ARG A 12 16.84 1.07 24.01
CA ARG A 12 17.77 2.09 24.56
C ARG A 12 18.67 2.69 23.47
N LYS A 13 19.15 1.89 22.53
CA LYS A 13 19.95 2.38 21.39
C LYS A 13 19.16 3.37 20.55
N VAL A 14 17.89 3.06 20.26
CA VAL A 14 17.01 3.96 19.52
C VAL A 14 16.74 5.26 20.30
N ALA A 15 16.44 5.15 21.59
CA ALA A 15 16.22 6.32 22.44
C ALA A 15 17.47 7.21 22.51
N GLY A 16 18.66 6.63 22.62
CA GLY A 16 19.93 7.35 22.59
C GLY A 16 20.16 8.08 21.26
N LEU A 17 19.78 7.49 20.12
CA LEU A 17 19.86 8.17 18.82
C LEU A 17 18.96 9.42 18.79
N LEU A 18 17.70 9.29 19.23
CA LEU A 18 16.76 10.43 19.27
C LEU A 18 17.25 11.57 20.16
N GLN A 19 17.93 11.24 21.27
CA GLN A 19 18.52 12.21 22.19
C GLN A 19 19.80 12.86 21.67
N SER A 20 20.47 12.23 20.69
CA SER A 20 21.76 12.69 20.18
C SER A 20 21.66 13.46 18.86
N VAL A 21 20.49 13.46 18.23
CA VAL A 21 20.27 14.01 16.88
C VAL A 21 18.99 14.85 16.90
N ASP A 22 19.12 16.09 17.34
CA ASP A 22 18.00 17.02 17.51
C ASP A 22 17.31 17.34 16.18
N GLU A 23 18.04 17.36 15.07
CA GLU A 23 17.53 17.62 13.73
C GLU A 23 16.76 16.43 13.12
N LEU A 24 16.79 15.25 13.74
CA LEU A 24 16.13 14.07 13.21
C LEU A 24 14.61 14.27 13.20
N ASN A 25 14.03 14.48 12.01
CA ASN A 25 12.60 14.70 11.87
C ASN A 25 11.82 13.37 11.89
N THR A 26 12.33 12.34 11.21
CA THR A 26 11.60 11.09 10.98
C THR A 26 12.34 9.86 11.48
N LEU A 27 11.66 9.02 12.26
CA LEU A 27 12.12 7.70 12.67
C LEU A 27 11.09 6.63 12.26
N VAL A 28 11.52 5.61 11.52
CA VAL A 28 10.70 4.44 11.22
C VAL A 28 11.30 3.20 11.86
N LEU A 29 10.61 2.67 12.87
CA LEU A 29 10.90 1.38 13.48
C LEU A 29 10.36 0.30 12.53
N ALA A 30 11.23 -0.33 11.75
CA ALA A 30 10.84 -1.24 10.66
C ALA A 30 11.32 -2.66 10.94
N GLY A 31 10.54 -3.69 10.61
CA GLY A 31 11.02 -5.08 10.62
C GLY A 31 10.01 -6.07 11.20
N GLY A 32 10.49 -7.25 11.61
CA GLY A 32 9.67 -8.40 11.95
C GLY A 32 8.85 -8.22 13.25
N ARG A 33 7.97 -9.18 13.50
CA ARG A 33 7.07 -9.19 14.65
C ARG A 33 7.84 -9.43 15.95
N GLY A 34 7.23 -9.06 17.07
CA GLY A 34 7.75 -9.36 18.42
C GLY A 34 8.89 -8.48 18.92
N GLY A 35 9.44 -7.56 18.12
CA GLY A 35 10.61 -6.74 18.51
C GLY A 35 10.36 -5.58 19.49
N GLY A 36 9.12 -5.37 19.96
CA GLY A 36 8.82 -4.32 20.96
C GLY A 36 8.72 -2.90 20.39
N LYS A 37 8.47 -2.75 19.07
CA LYS A 37 8.36 -1.46 18.37
C LYS A 37 7.24 -0.56 18.93
N SER A 38 6.03 -1.08 19.09
CA SER A 38 4.87 -0.30 19.56
C SER A 38 5.05 0.16 21.02
N ILE A 39 5.69 -0.66 21.87
CA ILE A 39 6.05 -0.27 23.24
C ILE A 39 7.04 0.90 23.21
N LEU A 40 8.05 0.83 22.34
CA LEU A 40 9.01 1.91 22.18
C LEU A 40 8.35 3.19 21.65
N LEU A 41 7.41 3.08 20.69
CA LEU A 41 6.65 4.23 20.21
C LEU A 41 5.90 4.93 21.35
N VAL A 42 5.21 4.17 22.21
CA VAL A 42 4.53 4.71 23.40
C VAL A 42 5.53 5.41 24.34
N TRP A 43 6.69 4.79 24.58
CA TRP A 43 7.73 5.40 25.40
C TRP A 43 8.26 6.71 24.79
N ILE A 44 8.51 6.74 23.48
CA ILE A 44 8.99 7.94 22.75
C ILE A 44 7.96 9.07 22.85
N ILE A 45 6.67 8.76 22.73
CA ILE A 45 5.59 9.75 22.90
C ILE A 45 5.67 10.37 24.30
N VAL A 46 5.72 9.55 25.35
CA VAL A 46 5.79 10.03 26.74
C VAL A 46 7.08 10.81 26.99
N TYR A 47 8.20 10.39 26.39
CA TYR A 47 9.47 11.11 26.44
C TYR A 47 9.34 12.54 25.87
N TYR A 48 8.76 12.70 24.68
CA TYR A 48 8.57 14.04 24.09
C TYR A 48 7.50 14.87 24.81
N MET A 49 6.46 14.24 25.38
CA MET A 49 5.50 14.92 26.25
C MET A 49 6.19 15.52 27.48
N LEU A 50 7.14 14.80 28.08
CA LEU A 50 7.95 15.29 29.21
C LEU A 50 8.92 16.38 28.78
N LEU A 51 9.58 16.20 27.63
CA LEU A 51 10.59 17.14 27.12
C LEU A 51 9.99 18.50 26.74
N TYR A 52 8.84 18.51 26.07
CA TYR A 52 8.25 19.73 25.52
C TYR A 52 7.14 20.34 26.41
N GLY A 53 6.60 19.59 27.37
CA GLY A 53 5.58 20.09 28.30
C GLY A 53 4.36 20.65 27.58
N GLU A 54 3.89 21.83 27.98
CA GLU A 54 2.75 22.53 27.37
C GLU A 54 2.91 22.82 25.87
N LYS A 55 4.14 22.81 25.36
CA LYS A 55 4.41 22.99 23.94
C LYS A 55 4.13 21.72 23.14
N PHE A 56 4.03 20.55 23.77
CA PHE A 56 3.74 19.30 23.06
C PHE A 56 2.28 19.27 22.59
N ASN A 57 2.08 19.15 21.29
CA ASN A 57 0.79 18.88 20.67
C ASN A 57 0.95 17.76 19.66
N GLY A 58 0.47 16.57 20.03
CA GLY A 58 0.74 15.35 19.30
C GLY A 58 -0.48 14.52 18.96
N VAL A 59 -0.32 13.66 17.96
CA VAL A 59 -1.28 12.58 17.64
C VAL A 59 -0.61 11.22 17.68
N LEU A 60 -1.36 10.20 18.10
CA LEU A 60 -1.05 8.80 17.89
C LEU A 60 -2.10 8.19 16.96
N ILE A 61 -1.66 7.71 15.81
CA ILE A 61 -2.50 7.20 14.73
C ILE A 61 -2.33 5.69 14.62
N ARG A 62 -3.44 4.98 14.46
CA ARG A 62 -3.47 3.58 14.05
C ARG A 62 -4.71 3.29 13.23
N ALA A 63 -4.57 2.50 12.17
CA ALA A 63 -5.67 2.16 11.27
C ALA A 63 -6.72 1.25 11.92
N ASP A 64 -6.29 0.31 12.78
CA ASP A 64 -7.18 -0.61 13.50
C ASP A 64 -7.53 -0.10 14.91
N LEU A 65 -8.84 -0.01 15.20
CA LEU A 65 -9.35 0.47 16.49
C LEU A 65 -8.96 -0.44 17.66
N ALA A 66 -8.96 -1.76 17.47
CA ALA A 66 -8.65 -2.71 18.53
C ALA A 66 -7.18 -2.59 18.97
N GLY A 67 -6.28 -2.41 18.01
CA GLY A 67 -4.88 -2.14 18.28
C GLY A 67 -4.64 -0.74 18.84
N LEU A 68 -5.42 0.27 18.43
CA LEU A 68 -5.35 1.60 19.04
C LEU A 68 -5.71 1.56 20.53
N GLN A 69 -6.73 0.77 20.91
CA GLN A 69 -7.12 0.56 22.31
C GLN A 69 -6.01 -0.12 23.13
N LYS A 70 -5.20 -1.01 22.54
CA LYS A 70 -4.04 -1.59 23.23
C LYS A 70 -2.99 -0.52 23.55
N LEU A 71 -2.71 0.37 22.60
CA LEU A 71 -1.78 1.50 22.82
C LEU A 71 -2.35 2.49 23.85
N GLU A 72 -3.67 2.72 23.83
CA GLU A 72 -4.38 3.53 24.82
C GLU A 72 -4.16 3.01 26.24
N THR A 73 -4.28 1.69 26.47
CA THR A 73 -3.99 1.08 27.78
C THR A 73 -2.55 1.30 28.21
N LEU A 74 -1.57 1.08 27.33
CA LEU A 74 -0.15 1.31 27.63
C LEU A 74 0.13 2.78 27.95
N LEU A 75 -0.50 3.72 27.22
CA LEU A 75 -0.40 5.15 27.50
C LEU A 75 -1.00 5.52 28.85
N ILE A 76 -2.16 4.95 29.23
CA ILE A 76 -2.76 5.17 30.56
C ILE A 76 -1.76 4.80 31.65
N GLU A 77 -1.17 3.60 31.57
CA GLU A 77 -0.20 3.13 32.57
C GLU A 77 1.03 4.05 32.66
N GLN A 78 1.59 4.45 31.51
CA GLN A 78 2.80 5.27 31.47
C GLN A 78 2.55 6.72 31.87
N ILE A 79 1.53 7.37 31.30
CA ILE A 79 1.23 8.79 31.56
C ILE A 79 0.83 8.98 33.02
N MET A 80 -0.02 8.11 33.58
CA MET A 80 -0.46 8.25 34.98
C MET A 80 0.69 8.04 35.97
N ARG A 81 1.67 7.20 35.61
CA ARG A 81 2.87 6.97 36.42
C ARG A 81 3.87 8.13 36.33
N MET A 82 4.17 8.60 35.11
CA MET A 82 5.23 9.58 34.85
C MET A 82 4.76 11.03 35.04
N MET A 83 3.46 11.29 34.82
CA MET A 83 2.82 12.59 34.94
C MET A 83 1.54 12.47 35.78
N PRO A 84 1.65 12.21 37.10
CA PRO A 84 0.48 12.13 37.98
C PRO A 84 -0.40 13.39 37.88
N GLY A 85 -1.72 13.21 37.91
CA GLY A 85 -2.70 14.30 37.74
C GLY A 85 -3.11 14.59 36.29
N SER A 86 -2.55 13.87 35.32
CA SER A 86 -2.99 13.89 33.91
C SER A 86 -4.45 13.45 33.76
N ARG A 87 -5.15 14.03 32.77
CA ARG A 87 -6.56 13.76 32.51
C ARG A 87 -6.74 13.14 31.13
N TYR A 88 -7.52 12.06 31.07
CA TYR A 88 -7.90 11.42 29.82
C TYR A 88 -9.40 11.55 29.54
N LEU A 89 -9.73 12.20 28.42
CA LEU A 89 -11.10 12.35 27.95
C LEU A 89 -11.43 11.21 26.98
N LYS A 90 -11.89 10.08 27.52
CA LYS A 90 -12.18 8.85 26.76
C LYS A 90 -13.08 9.06 25.55
N ALA A 91 -14.12 9.89 25.67
CA ALA A 91 -15.04 10.20 24.56
C ALA A 91 -14.34 10.88 23.36
N LYS A 92 -13.34 11.74 23.64
CA LYS A 92 -12.54 12.42 22.60
C LYS A 92 -11.25 11.68 22.26
N ARG A 93 -10.92 10.62 22.99
CA ARG A 93 -9.62 9.92 22.99
C ARG A 93 -8.44 10.90 23.06
N ARG A 94 -8.51 11.85 23.98
CA ARG A 94 -7.51 12.93 24.12
C ARG A 94 -6.99 13.01 25.55
N TRP A 95 -5.69 13.15 25.67
CA TRP A 95 -4.96 13.42 26.90
C TRP A 95 -4.67 14.91 27.05
N THR A 96 -4.76 15.37 28.29
CA THR A 96 -4.14 16.60 28.78
C THR A 96 -3.29 16.22 29.98
N ALA A 97 -1.98 16.21 29.80
CA ALA A 97 -1.04 15.85 30.86
C ALA A 97 -0.95 16.95 31.93
N SER A 98 -0.48 16.59 33.12
CA SER A 98 -0.32 17.55 34.22
C SER A 98 0.72 18.64 33.96
N ASN A 99 1.64 18.43 33.01
CA ASN A 99 2.60 19.41 32.53
C ASN A 99 2.12 20.23 31.31
N GLY A 100 0.84 20.09 30.93
CA GLY A 100 0.23 20.80 29.80
C GLY A 100 0.30 20.08 28.45
N ALA A 101 1.09 19.02 28.30
CA ALA A 101 1.22 18.29 27.03
C ALA A 101 -0.13 17.69 26.57
N THR A 102 -0.44 17.80 25.28
CA THR A 102 -1.68 17.26 24.70
C THR A 102 -1.38 16.14 23.69
N LEU A 103 -2.12 15.03 23.81
CA LEU A 103 -2.01 13.89 22.88
C LEU A 103 -3.39 13.41 22.48
N GLN A 104 -3.67 13.30 21.18
CA GLN A 104 -4.92 12.74 20.67
C GLN A 104 -4.68 11.39 19.98
N LEU A 105 -5.52 10.41 20.28
CA LEU A 105 -5.51 9.10 19.64
C LEU A 105 -6.52 9.10 18.50
N ILE A 106 -6.06 8.71 17.30
CA ILE A 106 -6.83 8.76 16.07
C ILE A 106 -6.88 7.38 15.44
N HIS A 107 -8.11 6.87 15.31
CA HIS A 107 -8.42 5.74 14.46
C HIS A 107 -8.52 6.24 13.02
N MET A 108 -7.58 5.81 12.17
CA MET A 108 -7.53 6.22 10.76
C MET A 108 -8.35 5.24 9.92
N ASP A 109 -9.63 5.56 9.74
CA ASP A 109 -10.56 4.82 8.89
C ASP A 109 -11.22 5.80 7.91
N GLY A 110 -10.79 5.75 6.65
CA GLY A 110 -11.23 6.65 5.60
C GLY A 110 -11.00 8.14 5.89
N ASN A 111 -11.90 9.00 5.39
CA ASN A 111 -11.75 10.46 5.45
C ASN A 111 -11.96 11.07 6.86
N ASP A 112 -12.67 10.37 7.75
CA ASP A 112 -13.05 10.91 9.06
C ASP A 112 -11.87 11.06 10.02
N GLY A 113 -10.84 10.22 9.87
CA GLY A 113 -9.60 10.31 10.65
C GLY A 113 -8.83 11.59 10.34
N PHE A 114 -8.69 11.91 9.04
CA PHE A 114 -7.96 13.09 8.59
C PHE A 114 -8.63 14.40 8.99
N ASN A 115 -9.97 14.48 8.95
CA ASN A 115 -10.71 15.68 9.33
C ASN A 115 -10.39 16.17 10.75
N LYS A 116 -9.96 15.27 11.65
CA LYS A 116 -9.55 15.60 13.03
C LYS A 116 -8.14 16.18 13.13
N ILE A 117 -7.33 16.03 12.09
CA ILE A 117 -5.94 16.50 11.98
C ILE A 117 -5.86 17.77 11.13
N GLN A 118 -6.84 17.97 10.25
CA GLN A 118 -6.86 19.12 9.36
C GLN A 118 -6.93 20.42 10.16
N GLY A 119 -5.93 21.29 9.97
CA GLY A 119 -5.88 22.60 10.60
C GLY A 119 -5.29 22.62 12.02
N GLU A 120 -4.88 21.48 12.57
CA GLU A 120 -4.16 21.39 13.84
C GLU A 120 -2.67 21.75 13.65
N ASP A 121 -2.04 22.26 14.72
CA ASP A 121 -0.61 22.61 14.78
C ASP A 121 0.15 21.50 15.49
N LEU A 122 0.53 20.45 14.76
CA LEU A 122 1.16 19.28 15.36
C LEU A 122 2.69 19.39 15.36
N ASN A 123 3.31 19.15 16.51
CA ASN A 123 4.77 18.95 16.60
C ASN A 123 5.16 17.48 16.82
N PHE A 124 4.18 16.60 17.01
CA PHE A 124 4.45 15.17 17.10
C PHE A 124 3.40 14.33 16.38
N CYS A 125 3.85 13.37 15.59
CA CYS A 125 2.99 12.34 15.00
C CYS A 125 3.60 10.97 15.26
N GLY A 126 2.93 10.17 16.09
CA GLY A 126 3.18 8.76 16.26
C GLY A 126 2.27 7.97 15.33
N TRP A 127 2.81 7.08 14.49
CA TRP A 127 2.00 6.22 13.62
C TRP A 127 2.34 4.75 13.84
N ASP A 128 1.45 4.01 14.48
CA ASP A 128 1.67 2.59 14.71
C ASP A 128 1.10 1.75 13.56
N GLU A 129 1.87 0.76 13.12
CA GLU A 129 1.58 -0.08 11.96
C GLU A 129 1.31 0.72 10.67
N LEU A 130 2.21 1.64 10.34
CA LEU A 130 2.17 2.49 9.15
C LEU A 130 1.96 1.70 7.85
N GLY A 131 2.42 0.44 7.77
CA GLY A 131 2.21 -0.45 6.63
C GLY A 131 0.74 -0.84 6.37
N GLN A 132 -0.20 -0.52 7.27
CA GLN A 132 -1.63 -0.67 7.02
C GLN A 132 -2.21 0.48 6.18
N GLU A 133 -1.52 1.61 6.08
CA GLU A 133 -1.95 2.71 5.22
C GLU A 133 -1.52 2.44 3.76
N ALA A 134 -2.50 2.10 2.92
CA ALA A 134 -2.27 1.74 1.52
C ALA A 134 -1.86 2.96 0.69
N ASP A 135 -2.43 4.12 1.01
CA ASP A 135 -2.24 5.35 0.24
C ASP A 135 -1.21 6.27 0.91
N PRO A 136 0.02 6.39 0.34
CA PRO A 136 1.03 7.30 0.87
C PRO A 136 0.56 8.76 0.96
N HIS A 137 -0.40 9.19 0.13
CA HIS A 137 -0.90 10.56 0.18
C HIS A 137 -1.58 10.90 1.51
N VAL A 138 -2.23 9.94 2.17
CA VAL A 138 -2.82 10.16 3.50
C VAL A 138 -1.76 10.54 4.52
N VAL A 139 -0.62 9.82 4.51
CA VAL A 139 0.51 10.08 5.40
C VAL A 139 1.11 11.46 5.11
N LEU A 140 1.32 11.81 3.84
CA LEU A 140 1.83 13.12 3.45
C LEU A 140 0.88 14.26 3.85
N ARG A 141 -0.43 14.03 3.74
CA ARG A 141 -1.44 15.00 4.17
C ARG A 141 -1.41 15.21 5.68
N VAL A 142 -1.28 14.15 6.48
CA VAL A 142 -1.09 14.27 7.95
C VAL A 142 0.18 15.05 8.28
N ARG A 143 1.28 14.74 7.59
CA ARG A 143 2.55 15.46 7.75
C ARG A 143 2.45 16.94 7.39
N SER A 144 1.55 17.33 6.48
CA SER A 144 1.33 18.74 6.14
C SER A 144 0.73 19.56 7.30
N SER A 145 0.04 18.91 8.25
CA SER A 145 -0.42 19.54 9.50
C SER A 145 0.69 19.60 10.57
N MET A 146 1.86 19.01 10.31
CA MET A 146 2.97 19.07 11.24
C MET A 146 3.74 20.37 11.07
N ARG A 147 3.54 21.32 11.97
CA ARG A 147 4.19 22.62 11.97
C ARG A 147 4.48 23.07 13.40
N SER A 148 5.62 23.74 13.57
CA SER A 148 5.99 24.37 14.82
C SER A 148 6.60 25.73 14.51
N THR A 149 6.16 26.75 15.23
CA THR A 149 6.76 28.09 15.22
C THR A 149 7.86 28.23 16.26
N ASP A 150 8.00 27.25 17.15
CA ASP A 150 9.02 27.23 18.20
C ASP A 150 10.21 26.34 17.79
N PRO A 151 11.40 26.92 17.55
CA PRO A 151 12.59 26.16 17.17
C PRO A 151 13.02 25.10 18.20
N THR A 152 12.60 25.25 19.47
CA THR A 152 12.89 24.29 20.56
C THR A 152 11.97 23.06 20.55
N CYS A 153 10.92 23.07 19.73
CA CYS A 153 9.96 21.98 19.57
C CYS A 153 9.79 21.62 18.08
N PRO A 154 10.84 21.09 17.42
CA PRO A 154 10.77 20.75 16.01
C PRO A 154 9.81 19.56 15.79
N PRO A 155 9.06 19.53 14.67
CA PRO A 155 8.15 18.42 14.39
C PRO A 155 8.85 17.06 14.30
N LYS A 156 8.29 16.04 14.96
CA LYS A 156 8.79 14.66 14.97
C LYS A 156 7.74 13.68 14.44
N PHE A 157 8.10 12.91 13.42
CA PHE A 157 7.28 11.83 12.88
C PHE A 157 7.91 10.48 13.21
N ILE A 158 7.26 9.71 14.07
CA ILE A 158 7.77 8.44 14.57
C ILE A 158 6.78 7.35 14.20
N ALA A 159 7.21 6.35 13.44
CA ALA A 159 6.33 5.30 12.97
C ALA A 159 6.85 3.89 13.29
N THR A 160 5.94 2.94 13.44
CA THR A 160 6.27 1.51 13.38
C THR A 160 5.76 0.93 12.07
N ALA A 161 6.54 0.02 11.49
CA ALA A 161 6.17 -0.67 10.26
C ALA A 161 6.68 -2.11 10.29
N ASN A 162 5.90 -3.01 9.70
CA ASN A 162 6.34 -4.37 9.42
C ASN A 162 6.43 -4.52 7.90
N PRO A 163 7.33 -5.35 7.38
CA PRO A 163 7.20 -5.80 6.00
C PRO A 163 5.88 -6.57 5.85
N LEU A 164 5.29 -6.51 4.66
CA LEU A 164 3.93 -6.92 4.31
C LEU A 164 2.84 -5.92 4.75
N GLY A 165 1.65 -6.12 4.19
CA GLY A 165 0.54 -5.19 4.31
C GLY A 165 0.43 -4.25 3.10
N PRO A 166 -0.72 -3.59 2.95
CA PRO A 166 -1.06 -2.82 1.75
C PRO A 166 -0.13 -1.61 1.52
N GLY A 167 0.43 -1.01 2.57
CA GLY A 167 1.38 0.10 2.49
C GLY A 167 2.85 -0.30 2.39
N SER A 168 3.16 -1.61 2.41
CA SER A 168 4.56 -2.06 2.48
C SER A 168 5.39 -1.68 1.25
N TRP A 169 4.78 -1.56 0.06
CA TRP A 169 5.49 -1.19 -1.17
C TRP A 169 6.09 0.21 -1.09
N TRP A 170 5.32 1.22 -0.66
CA TRP A 170 5.79 2.60 -0.66
C TRP A 170 6.79 2.82 0.48
N ILE A 171 6.62 2.17 1.64
CA ILE A 171 7.62 2.20 2.71
C ILE A 171 8.93 1.59 2.23
N ARG A 172 8.88 0.47 1.50
CA ARG A 172 10.06 -0.14 0.89
C ARG A 172 10.75 0.85 -0.08
N ASP A 173 10.01 1.39 -1.03
CA ASP A 173 10.56 2.14 -2.17
C ASP A 173 11.02 3.56 -1.81
N TYR A 174 10.39 4.19 -0.81
CA TYR A 174 10.68 5.57 -0.42
C TYR A 174 11.45 5.71 0.89
N ILE A 175 11.53 4.66 1.72
CA ILE A 175 12.21 4.71 3.02
C ILE A 175 13.30 3.65 3.12
N VAL A 176 12.93 2.37 3.09
CA VAL A 176 13.85 1.27 3.42
C VAL A 176 14.97 1.12 2.37
N THR A 177 14.67 1.28 1.09
CA THR A 177 15.67 1.18 0.01
C THR A 177 16.56 2.40 -0.12
N LYS A 178 16.23 3.52 0.54
CA LYS A 178 16.97 4.78 0.42
C LYS A 178 18.22 4.85 1.31
N ALA A 179 18.31 3.98 2.32
CA ALA A 179 19.46 3.91 3.20
C ALA A 179 19.60 2.52 3.82
N MET A 180 20.80 2.17 4.26
CA MET A 180 20.99 1.00 5.13
C MET A 180 20.33 1.25 6.50
N PRO A 181 19.88 0.20 7.21
CA PRO A 181 19.28 0.38 8.54
C PRO A 181 20.25 1.09 9.50
N ASN A 182 19.68 1.93 10.36
CA ASN A 182 20.41 2.77 11.33
C ASN A 182 21.32 3.85 10.72
N ARG A 183 21.13 4.19 9.44
CA ARG A 183 21.80 5.33 8.80
C ARG A 183 20.81 6.46 8.56
N ILE A 184 21.16 7.65 9.01
CA ILE A 184 20.41 8.86 8.70
C ILE A 184 20.60 9.17 7.22
N PHE A 185 19.52 9.56 6.56
CA PHE A 185 19.50 9.97 5.17
C PHE A 185 18.49 11.10 4.98
N THR A 186 18.65 11.83 3.86
CA THR A 186 17.68 12.85 3.45
C THR A 186 16.51 12.16 2.74
N CYS A 187 15.30 12.24 3.31
CA CYS A 187 14.13 11.57 2.74
C CYS A 187 13.34 12.51 1.82
N GLU A 188 13.57 12.42 0.52
CA GLU A 188 12.85 13.22 -0.50
C GLU A 188 11.33 13.06 -0.42
N PHE A 189 10.85 11.84 -0.15
CA PHE A 189 9.42 11.55 0.01
C PHE A 189 8.79 12.34 1.17
N PHE A 190 9.57 12.67 2.20
CA PHE A 190 9.15 13.49 3.32
C PHE A 190 9.63 14.94 3.24
N GLY A 191 9.82 15.46 2.03
CA GLY A 191 10.19 16.85 1.80
C GLY A 191 11.65 17.16 2.15
N ALA A 192 12.55 16.22 1.82
CA ALA A 192 13.98 16.30 2.09
C ALA A 192 14.34 16.50 3.58
N GLN A 193 13.52 15.95 4.47
CA GLN A 193 13.78 15.98 5.92
C GLN A 193 14.72 14.85 6.35
N PRO A 194 15.56 15.05 7.39
CA PRO A 194 16.38 13.99 7.96
C PRO A 194 15.52 12.84 8.48
N ALA A 195 15.80 11.63 7.99
CA ALA A 195 15.10 10.42 8.38
C ALA A 195 16.07 9.29 8.70
N VAL A 196 15.63 8.37 9.56
CA VAL A 196 16.31 7.10 9.80
C VAL A 196 15.26 6.00 9.91
N TRP A 197 15.62 4.82 9.43
CA TRP A 197 14.85 3.61 9.74
C TRP A 197 15.73 2.63 10.50
N ILE A 198 15.15 1.99 11.51
CA ILE A 198 15.86 1.11 12.43
C ILE A 198 15.19 -0.26 12.39
N LYS A 199 15.99 -1.28 12.00
CA LYS A 199 15.53 -2.66 11.91
C LYS A 199 15.26 -3.23 13.30
N SER A 200 14.16 -3.97 13.45
CA SER A 200 13.77 -4.69 14.67
C SER A 200 13.18 -6.05 14.35
N THR A 201 13.47 -7.05 15.17
CA THR A 201 12.96 -8.42 15.08
C THR A 201 12.64 -8.96 16.47
N LEU A 202 12.01 -10.14 16.57
CA LEU A 202 11.77 -10.80 17.86
C LEU A 202 13.05 -10.99 18.70
N ARG A 203 14.22 -11.09 18.05
CA ARG A 203 15.52 -11.27 18.72
C ARG A 203 15.98 -10.02 19.46
N ASP A 204 15.40 -8.86 19.18
CA ASP A 204 15.66 -7.60 19.88
C ASP A 204 14.85 -7.46 21.19
N ASN A 205 13.95 -8.41 21.46
CA ASN A 205 13.06 -8.39 22.62
C ASN A 205 13.45 -9.45 23.67
N PRO A 206 14.22 -9.06 24.71
CA PRO A 206 14.63 -9.97 25.78
C PRO A 206 13.48 -10.34 26.72
N TYR A 207 12.31 -9.72 26.58
CA TYR A 207 11.14 -10.00 27.42
C TYR A 207 10.28 -11.16 26.89
N LEU A 208 10.64 -11.74 25.74
CA LEU A 208 10.03 -12.98 25.27
C LEU A 208 10.49 -14.14 26.15
N SER A 209 9.55 -14.84 26.77
CA SER A 209 9.84 -15.97 27.67
C SER A 209 10.51 -17.15 26.94
N ASN A 210 10.15 -17.39 25.69
CA ASN A 210 10.76 -18.42 24.85
C ASN A 210 10.84 -17.93 23.38
N PRO A 211 11.90 -17.18 23.01
CA PRO A 211 12.02 -16.60 21.67
C PRO A 211 12.14 -17.65 20.56
N ASP A 212 12.75 -18.82 20.85
CA ASP A 212 12.88 -19.89 19.86
C ASP A 212 11.55 -20.56 19.55
N GLN A 213 10.72 -20.80 20.56
CA GLN A 213 9.37 -21.32 20.36
C GLN A 213 8.50 -20.30 19.61
N TYR A 214 8.57 -19.02 19.99
CA TYR A 214 7.83 -17.96 19.30
C TYR A 214 8.23 -17.83 17.83
N GLU A 215 9.53 -17.95 17.52
CA GLU A 215 9.99 -17.98 16.14
C GLU A 215 9.42 -19.17 15.36
N LYS A 216 9.39 -20.37 15.96
CA LYS A 216 8.79 -21.56 15.33
C LYS A 216 7.30 -21.36 15.03
N GLU A 217 6.56 -20.74 15.95
CA GLU A 217 5.14 -20.44 15.77
C GLU A 217 4.90 -19.41 14.67
N LEU A 218 5.72 -18.35 14.59
CA LEU A 218 5.66 -17.38 13.48
C LEU A 218 5.98 -18.04 12.13
N ARG A 219 6.98 -18.93 12.08
CA ARG A 219 7.28 -19.69 10.85
C ARG A 219 6.12 -20.61 10.47
N ALA A 220 5.49 -21.27 11.44
CA ALA A 220 4.33 -22.12 11.21
C ALA A 220 3.12 -21.32 10.68
N SER A 221 2.87 -20.11 11.19
CA SER A 221 1.78 -19.25 10.70
C SER A 221 1.98 -18.76 9.27
N CYS A 222 3.22 -18.78 8.76
CA CYS A 222 3.52 -18.46 7.37
C CYS A 222 3.18 -19.60 6.40
N PHE A 223 2.83 -20.79 6.89
CA PHE A 223 2.45 -21.96 6.08
C PHE A 223 3.46 -22.30 4.97
N GLY A 224 4.76 -22.21 5.28
CA GLY A 224 5.84 -22.52 4.33
C GLY A 224 6.15 -21.43 3.30
N ASP A 225 5.46 -20.28 3.32
CA ASP A 225 5.75 -19.13 2.47
C ASP A 225 7.06 -18.44 2.91
N GLU A 226 8.13 -18.66 2.16
CA GLU A 226 9.46 -18.11 2.45
C GLU A 226 9.49 -16.58 2.47
N SER A 227 8.67 -15.93 1.62
CA SER A 227 8.59 -14.47 1.60
C SER A 227 7.91 -13.93 2.85
N LYS A 228 6.85 -14.60 3.32
CA LYS A 228 6.23 -14.26 4.62
C LYS A 228 7.14 -14.54 5.80
N ILE A 229 7.90 -15.61 5.77
CA ILE A 229 8.90 -15.91 6.80
C ILE A 229 9.97 -14.81 6.84
N ALA A 230 10.52 -14.44 5.68
CA ALA A 230 11.52 -13.37 5.57
C ALA A 230 10.97 -12.04 6.11
N ALA A 231 9.72 -11.73 5.83
CA ALA A 231 9.05 -10.53 6.32
C ALA A 231 8.76 -10.56 7.83
N GLU A 232 7.97 -11.54 8.30
CA GLU A 232 7.45 -11.56 9.67
C GLU A 232 8.51 -11.92 10.71
N VAL A 233 9.47 -12.79 10.35
CA VAL A 233 10.51 -13.27 11.28
C VAL A 233 11.78 -12.43 11.14
N LEU A 234 12.33 -12.34 9.92
CA LEU A 234 13.62 -11.70 9.68
C LEU A 234 13.51 -10.19 9.46
N GLY A 235 12.29 -9.67 9.28
CA GLY A 235 12.07 -8.25 9.03
C GLY A 235 12.60 -7.77 7.68
N GLU A 236 12.66 -8.66 6.69
CA GLU A 236 13.17 -8.33 5.36
C GLU A 236 12.12 -7.66 4.49
N TRP A 237 12.54 -6.59 3.81
CA TRP A 237 11.70 -5.81 2.90
C TRP A 237 11.96 -6.13 1.42
N GLY A 238 13.08 -6.79 1.11
CA GLY A 238 13.54 -7.03 -0.27
C GLY A 238 12.72 -8.06 -1.05
N GLN A 239 12.12 -9.03 -0.36
CA GLN A 239 11.25 -10.04 -0.98
C GLN A 239 9.76 -9.70 -0.90
N VAL A 240 9.42 -8.63 -0.16
CA VAL A 240 8.05 -8.13 -0.07
C VAL A 240 7.79 -7.22 -1.25
N THR A 241 7.46 -7.83 -2.36
CA THR A 241 6.73 -7.15 -3.40
C THR A 241 5.26 -7.15 -3.02
N ALA A 242 4.81 -6.05 -2.40
CA ALA A 242 3.42 -5.85 -2.06
C ALA A 242 2.58 -5.89 -3.35
N GLY A 243 1.53 -6.70 -3.35
CA GLY A 243 0.72 -7.04 -4.50
C GLY A 243 0.80 -8.53 -4.78
N PHE A 244 -0.35 -9.17 -4.99
CA PHE A 244 -0.47 -10.59 -5.35
C PHE A 244 0.52 -11.03 -6.46
N PHE A 245 0.95 -10.10 -7.32
CA PHE A 245 1.87 -10.31 -8.44
C PHE A 245 3.31 -9.87 -8.18
N GLY A 246 3.62 -9.34 -7.02
CA GLY A 246 4.97 -9.02 -6.65
C GLY A 246 5.73 -8.13 -7.66
N SER A 247 6.96 -8.53 -8.02
CA SER A 247 7.76 -7.89 -9.09
C SER A 247 7.41 -8.40 -10.50
N CYS A 248 6.44 -9.31 -10.64
CA CYS A 248 6.04 -9.84 -11.94
C CYS A 248 5.48 -8.76 -12.88
N LEU A 249 5.00 -7.64 -12.34
CA LEU A 249 4.52 -6.49 -13.12
C LEU A 249 5.47 -5.28 -13.03
N SER A 250 6.73 -5.45 -12.64
CA SER A 250 7.65 -4.31 -12.61
C SER A 250 7.80 -3.69 -14.00
N ILE A 251 7.84 -2.36 -14.07
CA ILE A 251 7.99 -1.63 -15.34
C ILE A 251 9.26 -2.09 -16.05
N GLU A 252 10.36 -2.24 -15.31
CA GLU A 252 11.63 -2.72 -15.85
C GLU A 252 11.52 -4.11 -16.47
N ARG A 253 10.74 -5.03 -15.91
CA ARG A 253 10.61 -6.39 -16.43
C ARG A 253 9.58 -6.50 -17.56
N SER A 254 8.45 -5.81 -17.42
CA SER A 254 7.23 -6.11 -18.16
C SER A 254 6.85 -5.04 -19.19
N MET A 255 7.36 -3.81 -19.06
CA MET A 255 7.07 -2.75 -20.03
C MET A 255 7.98 -2.87 -21.25
N LEU A 256 7.38 -2.97 -22.44
CA LEU A 256 8.09 -2.90 -23.72
C LEU A 256 8.30 -1.43 -24.13
N PRO A 257 9.29 -1.13 -25.00
CA PRO A 257 9.47 0.19 -25.56
C PRO A 257 8.20 0.73 -26.21
N ARG A 258 7.96 2.04 -26.11
CA ARG A 258 6.74 2.69 -26.63
C ARG A 258 6.57 2.55 -28.15
N ASP A 259 7.68 2.37 -28.86
CA ASP A 259 7.76 2.19 -30.30
C ASP A 259 7.78 0.72 -30.73
N PHE A 260 7.65 -0.23 -29.79
CA PHE A 260 7.56 -1.64 -30.11
C PHE A 260 6.35 -1.93 -30.99
N GLN A 261 6.60 -2.56 -32.15
CA GLN A 261 5.56 -3.02 -33.05
C GLN A 261 5.51 -4.55 -33.03
N ILE A 262 4.30 -5.09 -32.94
CA ILE A 262 4.09 -6.53 -33.03
C ILE A 262 4.43 -6.99 -34.45
N PRO A 263 5.34 -7.97 -34.60
CA PRO A 263 5.58 -8.56 -35.89
C PRO A 263 4.40 -9.44 -36.26
N TRP A 264 3.68 -9.04 -37.31
CA TRP A 264 2.55 -9.80 -37.82
C TRP A 264 3.02 -10.76 -38.90
N TYR A 265 2.64 -12.03 -38.76
CA TYR A 265 3.06 -13.08 -39.67
C TYR A 265 1.91 -13.53 -40.59
N PRO A 266 2.21 -13.84 -41.87
CA PRO A 266 1.24 -14.43 -42.77
C PRO A 266 0.83 -15.83 -42.31
N ASP A 267 -0.28 -16.33 -42.85
CA ASP A 267 -0.68 -17.72 -42.62
C ASP A 267 0.17 -18.69 -43.45
N LYS A 268 -0.16 -20.00 -43.39
CA LYS A 268 0.55 -21.04 -44.14
C LYS A 268 0.51 -20.85 -45.67
N SER A 269 -0.41 -20.02 -46.17
CA SER A 269 -0.53 -19.68 -47.60
C SER A 269 0.31 -18.46 -48.00
N GLY A 270 1.00 -17.82 -47.06
CA GLY A 270 1.75 -16.58 -47.30
C GLY A 270 0.88 -15.32 -47.31
N SER A 271 -0.42 -15.45 -47.01
CA SER A 271 -1.35 -14.33 -46.98
C SER A 271 -1.43 -13.70 -45.59
N PHE A 272 -1.20 -12.40 -45.52
CA PHE A 272 -1.48 -11.62 -44.32
C PHE A 272 -2.87 -10.98 -44.45
N THR A 273 -3.78 -11.40 -43.58
CA THR A 273 -5.13 -10.85 -43.51
C THR A 273 -5.45 -10.44 -42.08
N GLU A 274 -6.47 -9.61 -41.94
CA GLU A 274 -7.04 -9.27 -40.64
C GLU A 274 -7.44 -10.52 -39.82
N LYS A 275 -7.97 -11.57 -40.48
CA LYS A 275 -8.28 -12.85 -39.84
C LYS A 275 -7.02 -13.56 -39.34
N THR A 276 -5.94 -13.50 -40.10
CA THR A 276 -4.63 -14.03 -39.71
C THR A 276 -4.09 -13.30 -38.48
N LYS A 277 -4.25 -11.98 -38.44
CA LYS A 277 -3.92 -11.13 -37.28
C LYS A 277 -4.75 -11.52 -36.05
N ALA A 278 -6.07 -11.55 -36.20
CA ALA A 278 -7.04 -11.85 -35.15
C ALA A 278 -6.87 -13.25 -34.57
N HIS A 279 -6.38 -14.21 -35.37
CA HIS A 279 -6.09 -15.57 -34.91
C HIS A 279 -5.08 -15.63 -33.75
N TRP A 280 -4.24 -14.61 -33.57
CA TRP A 280 -3.25 -14.56 -32.50
C TRP A 280 -3.58 -13.58 -31.39
N CYS A 281 -4.73 -12.92 -31.49
CA CYS A 281 -5.20 -11.95 -30.51
C CYS A 281 -6.23 -12.56 -29.56
N TRP A 282 -6.25 -12.02 -28.34
CA TRP A 282 -7.21 -12.31 -27.30
C TRP A 282 -7.74 -11.01 -26.72
N ILE A 283 -8.98 -11.04 -26.26
CA ILE A 283 -9.57 -9.95 -25.52
C ILE A 283 -9.91 -10.45 -24.12
N GLY A 284 -9.41 -9.75 -23.12
CA GLY A 284 -9.70 -9.99 -21.71
C GLY A 284 -10.40 -8.77 -21.13
N GLY A 285 -11.45 -8.93 -20.34
CA GLY A 285 -12.08 -7.76 -19.73
C GLY A 285 -12.86 -8.05 -18.45
N ASP A 286 -12.95 -7.02 -17.62
CA ASP A 286 -13.80 -6.96 -16.43
C ASP A 286 -14.63 -5.68 -16.46
N TRP A 287 -15.89 -5.79 -16.09
CA TRP A 287 -16.84 -4.67 -16.11
C TRP A 287 -17.32 -4.33 -14.71
N GLY A 288 -17.05 -3.07 -14.33
CA GLY A 288 -17.66 -2.41 -13.19
C GLY A 288 -18.38 -1.12 -13.62
N THR A 289 -19.53 -0.86 -13.00
CA THR A 289 -20.19 0.47 -13.05
C THR A 289 -19.76 1.32 -11.86
N ALA A 290 -19.83 0.78 -10.64
CA ALA A 290 -19.36 1.47 -9.43
C ALA A 290 -17.84 1.38 -9.24
N SER A 291 -17.26 0.25 -9.65
CA SER A 291 -15.82 0.03 -9.79
C SER A 291 -15.38 0.34 -11.23
N PRO A 292 -14.09 0.59 -11.49
CA PRO A 292 -13.58 0.75 -12.86
C PRO A 292 -13.91 -0.45 -13.75
N ALA A 293 -13.92 -0.21 -15.07
CA ALA A 293 -14.00 -1.26 -16.07
C ALA A 293 -12.74 -1.26 -16.93
N CYS A 294 -12.29 -2.42 -17.39
CA CYS A 294 -11.11 -2.55 -18.23
C CYS A 294 -11.32 -3.64 -19.26
N VAL A 295 -10.87 -3.38 -20.48
CA VAL A 295 -10.67 -4.40 -21.50
C VAL A 295 -9.27 -4.27 -22.09
N VAL A 296 -8.56 -5.39 -22.18
CA VAL A 296 -7.21 -5.49 -22.74
C VAL A 296 -7.23 -6.30 -24.03
N LEU A 297 -6.50 -5.82 -25.02
CA LEU A 297 -6.15 -6.55 -26.23
C LEU A 297 -4.78 -7.16 -26.04
N MET A 298 -4.72 -8.49 -26.04
CA MET A 298 -3.50 -9.26 -25.91
C MET A 298 -3.14 -9.90 -27.26
N CYS A 299 -1.86 -10.04 -27.55
CA CYS A 299 -1.36 -10.78 -28.71
C CYS A 299 -0.30 -11.79 -28.30
N GLN A 300 -0.37 -13.00 -28.84
CA GLN A 300 0.67 -14.01 -28.67
C GLN A 300 1.80 -13.77 -29.65
N ILE A 301 3.04 -13.90 -29.20
CA ILE A 301 4.24 -13.84 -30.04
C ILE A 301 4.45 -15.18 -30.75
N GLN A 302 4.58 -15.16 -32.08
CA GLN A 302 4.62 -16.36 -32.92
C GLN A 302 6.02 -16.94 -33.06
N GLU A 303 7.04 -16.09 -33.04
CA GLU A 303 8.45 -16.43 -33.16
C GLU A 303 9.25 -15.64 -32.13
N PRO A 304 10.36 -16.16 -31.60
CA PRO A 304 11.16 -15.43 -30.62
C PRO A 304 11.67 -14.10 -31.20
N ILE A 305 11.66 -13.04 -30.41
CA ILE A 305 12.01 -11.69 -30.84
C ILE A 305 12.99 -11.07 -29.84
N MET A 306 13.99 -10.35 -30.36
CA MET A 306 14.84 -9.48 -29.55
C MET A 306 14.30 -8.06 -29.59
N VAL A 307 14.10 -7.47 -28.41
CA VAL A 307 13.68 -6.07 -28.24
C VAL A 307 14.73 -5.37 -27.37
N GLY A 308 15.65 -4.66 -28.02
CA GLY A 308 16.88 -4.22 -27.37
C GLY A 308 17.68 -5.42 -26.86
N GLU A 309 18.02 -5.42 -25.57
CA GLU A 309 18.72 -6.53 -24.92
C GLU A 309 17.78 -7.64 -24.42
N ARG A 310 16.46 -7.47 -24.57
CA ARG A 310 15.46 -8.41 -24.02
C ARG A 310 15.06 -9.45 -25.05
N HIS A 311 15.05 -10.71 -24.64
CA HIS A 311 14.53 -11.81 -25.43
C HIS A 311 13.07 -12.12 -25.04
N ILE A 312 12.16 -12.00 -26.01
CA ILE A 312 10.76 -12.39 -25.87
C ILE A 312 10.59 -13.76 -26.54
N ALA A 313 10.24 -14.76 -25.76
CA ALA A 313 10.09 -16.12 -26.27
C ALA A 313 8.82 -16.27 -27.13
N ARG A 314 8.86 -17.21 -28.08
CA ARG A 314 7.67 -17.69 -28.77
C ARG A 314 6.62 -18.15 -27.75
N GLY A 315 5.38 -17.74 -27.96
CA GLY A 315 4.24 -18.07 -27.11
C GLY A 315 3.98 -17.06 -25.98
N SER A 316 4.88 -16.10 -25.74
CA SER A 316 4.65 -15.00 -24.80
C SER A 316 3.45 -14.14 -25.21
N TRP A 317 2.75 -13.57 -24.24
CA TRP A 317 1.62 -12.67 -24.45
C TRP A 317 2.03 -11.22 -24.19
N VAL A 318 1.66 -10.34 -25.11
CA VAL A 318 1.90 -8.90 -25.01
C VAL A 318 0.56 -8.18 -24.94
N CYS A 319 0.40 -7.29 -23.97
CA CYS A 319 -0.71 -6.34 -23.95
C CYS A 319 -0.44 -5.27 -25.02
N VAL A 320 -1.25 -5.28 -26.07
CA VAL A 320 -1.11 -4.39 -27.23
C VAL A 320 -1.70 -3.03 -26.91
N ASP A 321 -2.87 -3.05 -26.28
CA ASP A 321 -3.69 -1.88 -26.04
C ASP A 321 -4.72 -2.19 -24.95
N GLU A 322 -5.19 -1.15 -24.27
CA GLU A 322 -6.20 -1.25 -23.23
C GLU A 322 -7.23 -0.12 -23.36
N GLU A 323 -8.49 -0.42 -23.03
CA GLU A 323 -9.50 0.60 -22.78
C GLU A 323 -9.90 0.52 -21.31
N TYR A 324 -9.37 1.48 -20.53
CA TYR A 324 -9.64 1.60 -19.10
C TYR A 324 -10.63 2.73 -18.83
N VAL A 325 -11.75 2.39 -18.18
CA VAL A 325 -12.86 3.30 -17.89
C VAL A 325 -12.97 3.52 -16.38
N CYS A 326 -12.78 4.76 -15.96
CA CYS A 326 -12.89 5.21 -14.57
C CYS A 326 -13.56 6.58 -14.51
N SER A 327 -13.92 7.02 -13.31
CA SER A 327 -14.37 8.39 -13.06
C SER A 327 -13.30 9.41 -13.48
N ILE A 328 -13.77 10.56 -13.96
CA ILE A 328 -12.96 11.72 -14.34
C ILE A 328 -13.35 12.89 -13.44
N GLN A 329 -12.36 13.57 -12.88
CA GLN A 329 -12.55 14.76 -12.06
C GLN A 329 -12.91 15.98 -12.94
N PRO A 330 -13.46 17.06 -12.36
CA PRO A 330 -13.76 18.29 -13.11
C PRO A 330 -12.55 18.91 -13.83
N ASP A 331 -11.34 18.66 -13.33
CA ASP A 331 -10.08 19.12 -13.94
C ASP A 331 -9.57 18.21 -15.08
N GLY A 332 -10.29 17.14 -15.41
CA GLY A 332 -9.95 16.17 -16.44
C GLY A 332 -9.03 15.03 -15.98
N SER A 333 -8.58 15.02 -14.72
CA SER A 333 -7.76 13.94 -14.18
C SER A 333 -8.57 12.67 -13.89
N LYS A 334 -7.92 11.51 -13.97
CA LYS A 334 -8.55 10.19 -13.76
C LYS A 334 -8.58 9.82 -12.27
N GLU A 335 -9.75 9.39 -11.77
CA GLU A 335 -9.87 8.69 -10.48
C GLU A 335 -9.74 7.18 -10.72
N TRP A 336 -8.50 6.70 -10.84
CA TRP A 336 -8.19 5.33 -11.28
C TRP A 336 -8.93 4.22 -10.52
N ASN A 337 -9.22 4.41 -9.24
CA ASN A 337 -9.85 3.38 -8.39
C ASN A 337 -11.38 3.49 -8.29
N ARG A 338 -12.02 4.37 -9.08
CA ARG A 338 -13.47 4.60 -9.01
C ARG A 338 -14.10 4.44 -10.40
N GLY A 339 -15.21 3.70 -10.47
CA GLY A 339 -15.97 3.55 -11.70
C GLY A 339 -16.67 4.84 -12.12
N ASP A 340 -16.99 4.97 -13.41
CA ASP A 340 -17.71 6.11 -14.01
C ASP A 340 -19.13 6.28 -13.42
N ARG A 341 -19.71 5.22 -12.85
CA ARG A 341 -21.11 5.15 -12.34
C ARG A 341 -22.20 5.33 -13.40
N SER A 342 -21.87 5.91 -14.55
CA SER A 342 -22.78 6.03 -15.69
C SER A 342 -22.60 4.90 -16.73
N LEU A 343 -21.50 4.14 -16.65
CA LEU A 343 -21.13 3.12 -17.62
C LEU A 343 -22.11 1.93 -17.64
N THR A 344 -22.92 1.88 -18.70
CA THR A 344 -23.84 0.77 -19.01
C THR A 344 -23.19 -0.29 -19.90
N ALA A 345 -23.77 -1.50 -19.94
CA ALA A 345 -23.28 -2.57 -20.80
C ALA A 345 -23.19 -2.17 -22.30
N PRO A 346 -24.22 -1.53 -22.92
CA PRO A 346 -24.11 -1.05 -24.30
C PRO A 346 -22.96 -0.06 -24.51
N GLN A 347 -22.76 0.85 -23.57
CA GLN A 347 -21.66 1.82 -23.65
C GLN A 347 -20.31 1.12 -23.56
N PHE A 348 -20.18 0.12 -22.69
CA PHE A 348 -18.93 -0.64 -22.58
C PHE A 348 -18.69 -1.52 -23.82
N VAL A 349 -19.72 -2.09 -24.44
CA VAL A 349 -19.62 -2.74 -25.76
C VAL A 349 -19.06 -1.79 -26.83
N GLU A 350 -19.57 -0.55 -26.88
CA GLU A 350 -19.06 0.46 -27.82
C GLU A 350 -17.60 0.84 -27.54
N ARG A 351 -17.17 0.80 -26.28
CA ARG A 351 -15.75 0.99 -25.89
C ARG A 351 -14.89 -0.15 -26.43
N VAL A 352 -15.35 -1.40 -26.31
CA VAL A 352 -14.67 -2.57 -26.88
C VAL A 352 -14.59 -2.48 -28.41
N LYS A 353 -15.67 -2.09 -29.09
CA LYS A 353 -15.65 -1.89 -30.56
C LYS A 353 -14.62 -0.85 -30.99
N LYS A 354 -14.53 0.28 -30.26
CA LYS A 354 -13.50 1.30 -30.52
C LYS A 354 -12.09 0.77 -30.34
N LEU A 355 -11.85 -0.09 -29.34
CA LEU A 355 -10.58 -0.78 -29.15
C LEU A 355 -10.24 -1.68 -30.36
N TYR A 356 -11.21 -2.41 -30.91
CA TYR A 356 -11.01 -3.22 -32.12
C TYR A 356 -10.63 -2.35 -33.32
N ILE A 357 -11.46 -1.33 -33.61
CA ILE A 357 -11.31 -0.48 -34.79
C ILE A 357 -9.95 0.23 -34.78
N ARG A 358 -9.54 0.81 -33.65
CA ARG A 358 -8.25 1.52 -33.56
C ARG A 358 -7.04 0.59 -33.68
N ASN A 359 -7.23 -0.71 -33.44
CA ASN A 359 -6.23 -1.75 -33.65
C ASN A 359 -6.35 -2.43 -35.03
N GLY A 360 -7.13 -1.87 -35.96
CA GLY A 360 -7.25 -2.37 -37.33
C GLY A 360 -8.03 -3.67 -37.44
N PHE A 361 -8.98 -3.88 -36.53
CA PHE A 361 -9.94 -4.98 -36.58
C PHE A 361 -11.34 -4.44 -36.93
N THR A 362 -12.06 -5.21 -37.72
CA THR A 362 -13.47 -5.09 -38.07
C THR A 362 -14.31 -5.96 -37.13
N ASP A 363 -15.61 -5.69 -37.10
CA ASP A 363 -16.57 -6.19 -36.13
C ASP A 363 -16.34 -7.64 -35.71
N TRP A 364 -15.81 -7.80 -34.50
CA TRP A 364 -15.68 -9.06 -33.78
C TRP A 364 -14.92 -10.17 -34.54
N VAL A 365 -13.96 -9.78 -35.37
CA VAL A 365 -13.10 -10.71 -36.13
C VAL A 365 -12.29 -11.65 -35.23
N ILE A 366 -12.04 -11.28 -33.96
CA ILE A 366 -11.40 -12.15 -32.96
C ILE A 366 -12.38 -13.23 -32.53
N PRO A 367 -12.05 -14.53 -32.70
CA PRO A 367 -12.99 -15.61 -32.45
C PRO A 367 -13.51 -15.62 -31.00
N PRO A 368 -14.79 -15.91 -30.75
CA PRO A 368 -15.38 -15.91 -29.39
C PRO A 368 -14.62 -16.76 -28.37
N ARG A 369 -14.02 -17.89 -28.80
CA ARG A 369 -13.18 -18.76 -27.94
C ARG A 369 -11.91 -18.09 -27.40
N ARG A 370 -11.52 -16.94 -27.95
CA ARG A 370 -10.36 -16.12 -27.56
C ARG A 370 -10.77 -14.83 -26.86
N VAL A 371 -12.03 -14.74 -26.46
CA VAL A 371 -12.54 -13.63 -25.70
C VAL A 371 -12.96 -14.14 -24.32
N ILE A 372 -12.28 -13.66 -23.29
CA ILE A 372 -12.62 -13.91 -21.90
C ILE A 372 -13.16 -12.61 -21.36
N MET A 373 -14.45 -12.56 -21.07
CA MET A 373 -15.04 -11.42 -20.40
C MET A 373 -15.86 -11.90 -19.23
N ASP A 374 -15.46 -11.46 -18.05
CA ASP A 374 -16.10 -11.79 -16.79
C ASP A 374 -16.72 -10.51 -16.19
N SER A 375 -17.68 -10.66 -15.30
CA SER A 375 -18.15 -9.56 -14.47
C SER A 375 -18.32 -10.05 -13.04
N ALA A 376 -17.70 -9.32 -12.11
CA ALA A 376 -17.89 -9.52 -10.68
C ALA A 376 -19.37 -9.42 -10.25
N VAL A 377 -20.23 -8.76 -11.02
CA VAL A 377 -21.66 -8.55 -10.70
C VAL A 377 -22.53 -9.71 -11.19
N THR A 378 -22.19 -10.34 -12.32
CA THR A 378 -23.01 -11.43 -12.88
C THR A 378 -22.93 -12.74 -12.11
N ALA A 379 -21.89 -12.92 -11.29
CA ALA A 379 -21.80 -14.07 -10.37
C ALA A 379 -22.84 -14.03 -9.24
N GLN A 380 -23.41 -12.86 -8.90
CA GLN A 380 -24.40 -12.72 -7.82
C GLN A 380 -25.86 -12.86 -8.27
N LEU A 381 -26.17 -12.78 -9.57
CA LEU A 381 -27.55 -12.68 -10.05
C LEU A 381 -28.25 -14.01 -10.31
N GLY A 382 -27.55 -15.15 -10.16
CA GLY A 382 -28.13 -16.47 -10.45
C GLY A 382 -28.56 -16.62 -11.91
N PHE A 383 -29.00 -17.83 -12.27
CA PHE A 383 -29.46 -18.15 -13.63
C PHE A 383 -30.72 -17.34 -13.98
N GLY A 384 -30.53 -16.23 -14.69
CA GLY A 384 -31.61 -15.45 -15.27
C GLY A 384 -32.23 -16.17 -16.47
N GLY A 385 -33.12 -17.13 -16.23
CA GLY A 385 -34.15 -17.59 -17.19
C GLY A 385 -33.69 -18.17 -18.53
N HIS A 386 -32.41 -18.40 -18.75
CA HIS A 386 -31.86 -19.01 -19.96
C HIS A 386 -30.94 -20.19 -19.61
N SER A 387 -30.85 -21.14 -20.55
CA SER A 387 -30.06 -22.38 -20.45
C SER A 387 -28.55 -22.16 -20.31
N ASP A 388 -28.07 -20.92 -20.45
CA ASP A 388 -26.66 -20.54 -20.41
C ASP A 388 -26.37 -19.66 -19.17
N PRO A 389 -25.18 -19.79 -18.55
CA PRO A 389 -24.78 -18.96 -17.41
C PRO A 389 -24.70 -17.48 -17.78
N VAL A 390 -25.16 -16.61 -16.89
CA VAL A 390 -25.08 -15.15 -17.05
C VAL A 390 -23.61 -14.74 -16.90
N THR A 391 -22.95 -14.51 -18.03
CA THR A 391 -21.58 -13.96 -18.14
C THR A 391 -21.62 -12.64 -18.89
N LEU A 392 -20.55 -11.84 -18.79
CA LEU A 392 -20.42 -10.64 -19.61
C LEU A 392 -20.53 -10.96 -21.11
N SER A 393 -19.94 -12.09 -21.53
CA SER A 393 -19.99 -12.56 -22.91
C SER A 393 -21.42 -12.82 -23.41
N THR A 394 -22.27 -13.41 -22.57
CA THR A 394 -23.67 -13.67 -22.93
C THR A 394 -24.51 -12.41 -22.94
N GLU A 395 -24.23 -11.46 -22.05
CA GLU A 395 -24.96 -10.19 -22.00
C GLU A 395 -24.68 -9.35 -23.24
N PHE A 396 -23.43 -9.31 -23.68
CA PHE A 396 -23.05 -8.44 -24.78
C PHE A 396 -23.48 -8.96 -26.16
N LYS A 397 -23.77 -10.26 -26.31
CA LYS A 397 -24.42 -10.81 -27.51
C LYS A 397 -25.72 -10.09 -27.87
N LYS A 398 -26.43 -9.55 -26.87
CA LYS A 398 -27.65 -8.75 -27.06
C LYS A 398 -27.40 -7.45 -27.84
N TYR A 399 -26.15 -6.99 -27.87
CA TYR A 399 -25.72 -5.73 -28.49
C TYR A 399 -24.86 -5.94 -29.74
N GLY A 400 -24.93 -7.14 -30.33
CA GLY A 400 -24.26 -7.48 -31.57
C GLY A 400 -22.76 -7.75 -31.43
N TRP A 401 -22.31 -8.20 -30.24
CA TRP A 401 -21.03 -8.90 -30.09
C TRP A 401 -21.14 -10.36 -30.54
#